data_AF-A0A554JUK9-F1
#
_entry.id   AF-A0A554JUK9-F1
#
_cell.length_a   1.000
_cell.length_b   1.000
_cell.length_c   1.000
_cell.angle_alpha   90.00
_cell.angle_beta   90.00
_cell.angle_gamma   90.00
#
_symmetry.space_group_name_H-M   'P 1'
#
loop_
_entity.id
_entity.type
_entity.pdbx_description
1 polymer ?
#
loop_
_entity_poly.entity_id
_entity_poly.type
_entity_poly.pdbx_seq_one_letter_code
_entity_poly.pdbx_strand_id
1 'polypeptide(L)'
;MPTLTIPEKIKKGEDLVVIPRKEYEGLLRVKKKSAPLALQRSKLFRMPKKHEKFYNELDKRLAIALREVKEGKVTGPFATADEAIRFLHSRESRAKQK
;
A
#
# COMPACT_ATOMS: atom_id res chain seq x y z
N MET A 1 -22.51 19.28 31.42
CA MET A 1 -21.05 19.31 31.20
C MET A 1 -20.52 17.91 31.46
N PRO A 2 -19.99 17.18 30.45
CA PRO A 2 -19.55 15.81 30.64
C PRO A 2 -18.22 15.77 31.39
N THR A 3 -18.21 15.15 32.57
CA THR A 3 -17.01 14.95 33.39
C THR A 3 -16.52 13.53 33.17
N LEU A 4 -15.30 13.38 32.65
CA LEU A 4 -14.65 12.07 32.48
C LEU A 4 -13.71 11.83 33.65
N THR A 5 -14.13 11.00 34.59
CA THR A 5 -13.29 10.60 35.73
C THR A 5 -12.43 9.41 35.33
N ILE A 6 -11.10 9.59 35.35
CA ILE A 6 -10.15 8.56 34.94
C ILE A 6 -9.47 8.01 36.21
N PRO A 7 -9.64 6.72 36.54
CA PRO A 7 -9.01 6.11 37.70
C PRO A 7 -7.48 6.18 37.64
N GLU A 8 -6.84 6.52 38.76
CA GLU A 8 -5.37 6.63 38.87
C GLU A 8 -4.63 5.35 38.50
N LYS A 9 -5.26 4.18 38.72
CA LYS A 9 -4.72 2.87 38.34
C LYS A 9 -4.42 2.74 36.84
N ILE A 10 -5.13 3.47 35.99
CA ILE A 10 -4.93 3.44 34.52
C ILE A 10 -3.71 4.27 34.13
N LYS A 11 -3.35 5.30 34.92
CA LYS A 11 -2.32 6.26 34.55
C LYS A 11 -0.88 5.71 34.61
N LYS A 12 -0.61 4.51 35.16
CA LYS A 12 0.73 3.86 35.20
C LYS A 12 1.96 4.76 35.48
N GLY A 13 1.77 5.92 36.11
CA GLY A 13 2.83 6.91 36.33
C GLY A 13 3.18 7.81 35.13
N GLU A 14 2.40 7.79 34.05
CA GLU A 14 2.61 8.58 32.83
C GLU A 14 1.46 9.58 32.58
N ASP A 15 1.76 10.60 31.78
CA ASP A 15 0.78 11.60 31.34
C ASP A 15 -0.23 10.98 30.35
N LEU A 16 -1.52 11.19 30.64
CA LEU A 16 -2.61 10.63 29.84
C LEU A 16 -3.21 11.70 28.91
N VAL A 17 -3.16 11.46 27.60
CA VAL A 17 -3.76 12.33 26.59
C VAL A 17 -5.13 11.80 26.18
N VAL A 18 -6.18 12.59 26.39
CA VAL A 18 -7.55 12.26 25.98
C VAL A 18 -7.80 12.89 24.61
N ILE A 19 -8.08 12.05 23.61
CA ILE A 19 -8.39 12.51 22.25
C ILE A 19 -9.75 11.99 21.79
N PRO A 20 -10.48 12.76 20.97
CA PRO A 20 -11.68 12.29 20.30
C PRO A 20 -11.42 11.03 19.46
N ARG A 21 -12.39 10.10 19.46
CA ARG A 21 -12.29 8.83 18.73
C ARG A 21 -11.92 9.01 17.25
N LYS A 22 -12.46 10.03 16.58
CA LYS A 22 -12.16 10.33 15.17
C LYS A 22 -10.67 10.63 14.95
N GLU A 23 -10.05 11.37 15.85
CA GLU A 23 -8.63 11.73 15.78
C GLU A 23 -7.73 10.52 16.06
N TYR A 24 -8.10 9.70 17.06
CA TYR A 24 -7.41 8.43 17.35
C TYR A 24 -7.42 7.48 16.14
N GLU A 25 -8.58 7.31 15.51
CA GLU A 25 -8.70 6.49 14.30
C GLU A 25 -7.88 7.07 13.13
N GLY A 26 -7.79 8.40 13.02
CA GLY A 26 -6.93 9.08 12.07
C GLY A 26 -5.44 8.73 12.26
N LEU A 27 -4.94 8.85 13.48
CA LEU A 27 -3.55 8.52 13.83
C LEU A 27 -3.22 7.04 13.57
N LEU A 28 -4.14 6.12 13.89
CA LEU A 28 -4.00 4.71 13.57
C LEU A 28 -3.94 4.45 12.06
N ARG A 29 -4.73 5.17 11.25
CA ARG A 29 -4.69 5.05 9.78
C ARG A 29 -3.37 5.53 9.21
N VAL A 30 -2.77 6.59 9.75
CA VAL A 30 -1.44 7.07 9.33
C VAL A 30 -0.38 6.01 9.60
N LYS A 31 -0.40 5.37 10.79
CA LYS A 31 0.50 4.27 11.14
C LYS A 31 0.35 3.05 10.21
N LYS A 32 -0.88 2.79 9.71
CA LYS A 32 -1.11 1.73 8.70
C LYS A 32 -0.64 2.11 7.31
N LYS A 33 -0.70 3.39 6.93
CA LYS A 33 -0.18 3.89 5.63
C LYS A 33 1.34 3.90 5.57
N SER A 34 2.03 4.05 6.70
CA SER A 34 3.49 3.99 6.77
C SER A 34 4.04 2.57 6.82
N ALA A 35 3.20 1.56 7.05
CA ALA A 35 3.60 0.18 6.91
C ALA A 35 3.98 -0.09 5.43
N PRO A 36 5.11 -0.77 5.17
CA PRO A 36 5.45 -1.16 3.80
C PRO A 36 4.30 -1.99 3.23
N LEU A 37 3.90 -1.71 1.99
CA LEU A 37 2.95 -2.53 1.24
C LEU A 37 3.52 -3.96 1.16
N ALA A 38 3.11 -4.83 2.07
CA ALA A 38 3.49 -6.22 2.06
C ALA A 38 2.74 -6.90 0.91
N LEU A 39 3.41 -7.07 -0.24
CA LEU A 39 2.90 -7.85 -1.35
C LEU A 39 2.85 -9.31 -0.92
N GLN A 40 1.65 -9.82 -0.63
CA GLN A 40 1.45 -11.24 -0.36
C GLN A 40 1.38 -11.98 -1.69
N ARG A 41 2.37 -12.85 -1.94
CA ARG A 41 2.32 -13.77 -3.07
C ARG A 41 1.31 -14.88 -2.79
N SER A 42 0.70 -15.43 -3.85
CA SER A 42 -0.20 -16.56 -3.71
C SER A 42 0.54 -17.80 -3.18
N LYS A 43 -0.16 -18.63 -2.40
CA LYS A 43 0.41 -19.87 -1.82
C LYS A 43 0.85 -20.89 -2.88
N LEU A 44 0.35 -20.76 -4.11
CA LEU A 44 0.65 -21.64 -5.25
C LEU A 44 1.94 -21.26 -5.98
N PHE A 45 2.49 -20.07 -5.71
CA PHE A 45 3.68 -19.58 -6.39
C PHE A 45 4.95 -20.27 -5.86
N ARG A 46 5.37 -21.35 -6.53
CA ARG A 46 6.65 -22.03 -6.26
C ARG A 46 7.78 -21.39 -7.05
N MET A 47 8.74 -20.80 -6.34
CA MET A 47 9.91 -20.17 -6.94
C MET A 47 11.14 -21.07 -6.83
N PRO A 48 11.95 -21.17 -7.90
CA PRO A 48 13.28 -21.75 -7.79
C PRO A 48 14.13 -20.90 -6.84
N LYS A 49 14.77 -21.54 -5.84
CA LYS A 49 15.60 -20.84 -4.83
C LYS A 49 16.70 -19.95 -5.44
N LYS A 50 17.21 -20.32 -6.63
CA LYS A 50 18.24 -19.56 -7.35
C LYS A 50 17.81 -18.12 -7.69
N HIS A 51 16.52 -17.87 -7.90
CA HIS A 51 16.00 -16.55 -8.29
C HIS A 51 15.30 -15.80 -7.16
N GLU A 52 15.34 -16.32 -5.93
CA GLU A 52 14.63 -15.73 -4.80
C GLU A 52 14.99 -14.25 -4.60
N LYS A 53 16.28 -13.90 -4.70
CA LYS A 53 16.76 -12.51 -4.60
C LYS A 53 16.15 -11.60 -5.67
N PHE A 54 16.07 -12.08 -6.91
CA PHE A 54 15.52 -11.33 -8.04
C PHE A 54 14.04 -11.00 -7.82
N TYR A 55 13.23 -11.99 -7.45
CA TYR A 55 11.80 -11.77 -7.21
C TYR A 55 11.55 -10.90 -5.97
N ASN A 56 12.37 -11.02 -4.93
CA ASN A 56 12.27 -10.15 -3.76
C ASN A 56 12.60 -8.69 -4.09
N GLU A 57 13.53 -8.46 -5.01
CA GLU A 57 13.82 -7.12 -5.51
C GLU A 57 12.69 -6.58 -6.38
N LEU A 58 12.10 -7.41 -7.25
CA LEU A 58 10.93 -7.06 -8.03
C LEU A 58 9.75 -6.65 -7.15
N ASP A 59 9.44 -7.40 -6.09
CA ASP A 59 8.36 -7.05 -5.17
C ASP A 59 8.62 -5.70 -4.49
N LYS A 60 9.86 -5.43 -4.06
CA LYS A 60 10.22 -4.14 -3.48
C LYS A 60 9.98 -3.00 -4.46
N ARG A 61 10.43 -3.16 -5.71
CA ARG A 61 10.24 -2.15 -6.77
C ARG A 61 8.76 -1.94 -7.07
N LEU A 62 7.98 -3.02 -7.15
CA LEU A 62 6.55 -2.95 -7.39
C LEU A 62 5.81 -2.23 -6.25
N ALA A 63 6.18 -2.51 -5.00
CA ALA A 63 5.59 -1.84 -3.84
C ALA A 63 5.88 -0.33 -3.84
N ILE A 64 7.09 0.08 -4.24
CA ILE A 64 7.46 1.50 -4.39
C ILE A 64 6.63 2.13 -5.51
N ALA A 65 6.57 1.51 -6.69
CA ALA A 65 5.82 2.04 -7.83
C ALA A 65 4.32 2.21 -7.52
N LEU A 66 3.69 1.22 -6.87
CA LEU A 66 2.28 1.31 -6.46
C LEU A 66 2.05 2.44 -5.44
N ARG A 67 3.02 2.71 -4.58
CA ARG A 67 2.96 3.83 -3.62
C ARG A 67 3.04 5.16 -4.35
N GLU A 68 3.96 5.32 -5.29
CA GLU A 68 4.12 6.56 -6.05
C GLU A 68 2.90 6.88 -6.91
N VAL A 69 2.29 5.86 -7.54
CA VAL A 69 1.02 6.00 -8.28
C VAL A 69 -0.11 6.44 -7.34
N LYS A 70 -0.22 5.82 -6.17
CA LYS A 70 -1.23 6.19 -5.16
C LYS A 70 -1.03 7.59 -4.59
N GLU A 71 0.21 8.04 -4.49
CA GLU A 71 0.60 9.40 -4.09
C GLU A 71 0.43 10.41 -5.24
N GLY A 72 0.07 9.96 -6.45
CA GLY A 72 -0.14 10.82 -7.61
C GLY A 72 1.15 11.42 -8.19
N LYS A 73 2.32 10.86 -7.85
CA LYS A 73 3.63 11.36 -8.28
C LYS A 73 3.98 10.96 -9.72
N VAL A 74 3.42 9.85 -10.18
CA VAL A 74 3.69 9.30 -11.51
C VAL A 74 2.49 9.55 -12.40
N THR A 75 2.66 10.39 -13.42
CA THR A 75 1.72 10.59 -14.52
C THR A 75 2.21 9.76 -15.71
N GLY A 76 1.42 8.77 -16.11
CA GLY A 76 1.71 7.94 -17.28
C GLY A 76 1.09 8.51 -18.55
N PRO A 77 1.45 7.97 -19.73
CA PRO A 77 0.77 8.29 -21.00
C PRO A 77 -0.69 7.81 -21.02
N PHE A 78 -1.11 7.02 -20.04
CA PHE A 78 -2.46 6.51 -19.86
C PHE A 78 -2.98 6.98 -18.50
N ALA A 79 -4.23 7.43 -18.47
CA ALA A 79 -4.89 7.86 -17.24
C ALA A 79 -5.37 6.67 -16.40
N THR A 80 -5.61 5.51 -17.04
CA THR A 80 -6.13 4.30 -16.40
C THR A 80 -5.43 3.03 -16.88
N ALA A 81 -5.51 1.96 -16.08
CA ALA A 81 -4.96 0.65 -16.45
C ALA A 81 -5.65 0.07 -17.69
N ASP A 82 -6.95 0.32 -17.87
CA ASP A 82 -7.72 -0.17 -19.01
C ASP A 82 -7.27 0.45 -20.34
N GLU A 83 -6.90 1.74 -20.33
CA GLU A 83 -6.30 2.41 -21.49
C GLU A 83 -4.97 1.78 -21.89
N ALA A 84 -4.13 1.46 -20.91
CA ALA A 84 -2.85 0.79 -21.14
C ALA A 84 -3.05 -0.62 -21.74
N ILE A 85 -4.03 -1.38 -21.23
CA ILE A 85 -4.38 -2.71 -21.73
C ILE A 85 -4.89 -2.65 -23.18
N ARG A 86 -5.80 -1.71 -23.48
CA ARG A 86 -6.31 -1.48 -24.84
C ARG A 86 -5.18 -1.14 -25.81
N PHE A 87 -4.26 -0.28 -25.39
CA PHE A 87 -3.09 0.07 -26.20
C PHE A 87 -2.22 -1.15 -26.52
N LEU A 88 -1.95 -2.01 -25.53
CA LEU A 88 -1.16 -3.23 -25.74
C LEU A 88 -1.84 -4.22 -26.71
N HIS A 89 -3.13 -4.49 -26.54
CA HIS A 89 -3.88 -5.38 -27.46
C HIS A 89 -3.99 -4.81 -28.88
N SER A 90 -4.07 -3.49 -29.04
CA SER A 90 -4.08 -2.85 -30.37
C SER A 90 -2.76 -3.04 -31.14
N ARG A 91 -1.64 -3.26 -30.44
CA ARG A 91 -0.34 -3.55 -31.08
C ARG A 91 -0.19 -5.02 -31.40
N GLU A 92 -0.69 -5.91 -30.55
CA GLU A 92 -0.64 -7.36 -30.78
C GLU A 92 -1.45 -7.75 -32.02
N SER A 93 -2.61 -7.12 -32.23
CA SER A 93 -3.42 -7.29 -33.45
C SER A 93 -2.74 -6.76 -34.71
N ARG A 94 -2.01 -5.64 -34.63
CA ARG A 94 -1.19 -5.10 -35.73
C ARG A 94 0.03 -5.96 -36.04
N ALA A 95 0.63 -6.60 -35.04
CA ALA A 95 1.78 -7.48 -35.21
C ALA A 95 1.41 -8.81 -35.89
N LYS A 96 0.17 -9.28 -35.73
CA LYS A 96 -0.36 -10.50 -36.39
C LYS A 96 -0.83 -10.30 -37.83
N GLN A 97 -0.92 -9.06 -38.31
CA GLN A 97 -1.28 -8.71 -39.69
C GLN A 97 -0.08 -8.49 -40.62
N LYS A 98 1.14 -8.60 -40.09
CA LYS A 98 2.40 -8.64 -40.85
C LYS A 98 2.93 -10.07 -40.88
#